data_AF-A0A1V0N5X6-F1
#
_entry.id   AF-A0A1V0N5X6-F1
#
_cell.length_a   1.000
_cell.length_b   1.000
_cell.length_c   1.000
_cell.angle_alpha   90.00
_cell.angle_beta   90.00
_cell.angle_gamma   90.00
#
_symmetry.space_group_name_H-M   'P 1'
#
loop_
_entity.id
_entity.type
_entity.pdbx_description
1 polymer ?
#
loop_
_entity_poly.entity_id
_entity_poly.type
_entity_poly.pdbx_seq_one_letter_code
_entity_poly.pdbx_strand_id
1 'polypeptide(L)' 'MPEHYTKTLEELRKLTFIKSLFSTSGDHSAIAIVISKLYGKSLNECIAEIEATEGVRNVYPSIVNSTLK' A
#
# COMPACT_ATOMS: atom_id res chain seq x y z
N MET A 1 16.28 10.75 -6.13
CA MET A 1 15.04 10.24 -5.54
C MET A 1 13.98 11.30 -5.75
N PRO A 2 12.82 11.02 -6.36
CA PRO A 2 11.79 12.03 -6.56
C PRO A 2 11.41 12.62 -5.20
N GLU A 3 11.35 13.94 -5.06
CA GLU A 3 11.12 14.64 -3.78
C GLU A 3 9.87 14.14 -3.04
N HIS A 4 8.85 13.71 -3.79
CA HIS A 4 7.61 13.19 -3.24
C HIS A 4 7.71 11.74 -2.73
N TYR A 5 8.63 10.93 -3.24
CA TYR A 5 8.65 9.48 -2.97
C TYR A 5 8.79 9.14 -1.48
N THR A 6 9.76 9.76 -0.80
CA THR A 6 9.99 9.53 0.63
C THR A 6 8.80 9.98 1.46
N LYS A 7 8.23 11.16 1.14
CA LYS A 7 7.03 11.69 1.81
C LYS A 7 5.83 10.76 1.61
N THR A 8 5.61 10.27 0.40
CA THR A 8 4.54 9.31 0.09
C THR A 8 4.67 8.04 0.92
N LEU A 9 5.87 7.46 1.06
CA LEU A 9 6.07 6.27 1.88
C LEU A 9 5.78 6.52 3.37
N GLU A 10 6.15 7.69 3.89
CA GLU A 10 5.86 8.07 5.28
C GLU A 10 4.36 8.29 5.52
N GLU A 11 3.61 8.85 4.56
CA GLU A 11 2.14 8.93 4.66
C GLU A 11 1.49 7.54 4.57
N LEU A 12 1.93 6.69 3.64
CA LEU A 12 1.43 5.31 3.54
C LEU A 12 1.68 4.53 4.84
N ARG A 13 2.82 4.71 5.51
CA ARG A 13 3.12 4.06 6.79
C ARG A 13 2.13 4.40 7.91
N LYS A 14 1.44 5.54 7.84
CA LYS A 14 0.45 5.97 8.84
C LYS A 14 -0.90 5.25 8.66
N LEU A 15 -1.13 4.61 7.51
CA LEU A 15 -2.37 3.89 7.23
C LEU A 15 -2.42 2.59 8.06
N THR A 16 -3.36 2.52 9.02
CA THR A 16 -3.42 1.45 10.03
C THR A 16 -3.64 0.05 9.47
N PHE A 17 -4.18 -0.06 8.26
CA PHE A 17 -4.41 -1.33 7.57
C PHE A 17 -3.18 -1.85 6.80
N ILE A 18 -2.11 -1.05 6.69
CA ILE A 18 -0.83 -1.48 6.11
C ILE A 18 -0.01 -2.16 7.20
N LYS A 19 0.12 -3.48 7.10
CA LYS A 19 0.94 -4.28 8.03
C LYS A 19 2.43 -4.11 7.76
N SER A 20 2.82 -4.01 6.49
CA SER A 20 4.23 -3.89 6.09
C SER A 20 4.32 -3.11 4.79
N LEU A 21 5.35 -2.27 4.67
CA LEU A 21 5.63 -1.46 3.49
C LEU A 21 7.09 -1.64 3.10
N PHE A 22 7.32 -1.95 1.84
CA PHE A 22 8.64 -2.20 1.25
C PHE A 22 8.88 -1.19 0.14
N SER A 23 10.07 -0.58 0.11
CA SER A 23 10.57 0.13 -1.06
C SER A 23 11.24 -0.87 -2.00
N THR A 24 11.07 -0.68 -3.30
CA THR A 24 11.57 -1.61 -4.32
C THR A 24 12.20 -0.85 -5.47
N SER A 25 13.18 -1.46 -6.12
CA SER A 25 13.88 -0.91 -7.30
C SER A 25 13.52 -1.68 -8.57
N GLY A 26 12.22 -1.77 -8.88
CA GLY A 26 11.67 -2.51 -10.01
C GLY A 26 10.45 -1.82 -10.62
N ASP A 27 9.60 -2.57 -11.33
CA ASP A 27 8.40 -2.05 -12.02
C ASP A 27 7.41 -1.37 -11.06
N HIS A 28 7.39 -1.84 -9.81
CA HIS A 28 6.72 -1.15 -8.71
C HIS A 28 7.75 -0.46 -7.83
N SER A 29 7.48 0.78 -7.45
CA SER A 29 8.33 1.56 -6.55
C SER A 29 8.12 1.19 -5.07
N ALA A 30 6.98 0.61 -4.72
CA ALA A 30 6.66 0.16 -3.38
C ALA A 30 5.70 -1.03 -3.39
N ILE A 31 5.79 -1.88 -2.36
CA ILE A 31 4.88 -3.00 -2.12
C ILE A 31 4.36 -2.88 -0.69
N ALA A 32 3.04 -3.00 -0.51
CA ALA A 32 2.40 -3.00 0.80
C ALA A 32 1.67 -4.32 1.05
N ILE A 33 1.85 -4.89 2.25
CA ILE A 33 1.00 -5.96 2.76
C ILE A 33 -0.15 -5.31 3.51
N VAL A 34 -1.35 -5.48 2.98
CA VAL A 34 -2.59 -4.94 3.55
C VAL A 34 -3.38 -6.04 4.21
N ILE A 35 -3.93 -5.78 5.39
CA ILE A 35 -4.95 -6.63 6.02
C ILE A 35 -6.29 -5.90 5.92
N SER A 36 -7.11 -6.31 4.96
CA SER A 36 -8.49 -5.82 4.88
C SER A 36 -9.33 -6.41 6.02
N LYS A 37 -10.39 -5.70 6.42
CA LYS A 37 -11.24 -5.95 7.61
C LYS A 37 -10.55 -5.75 8.96
N LEU A 38 -9.23 -5.53 8.98
CA LEU A 38 -8.60 -4.92 10.13
C LEU A 38 -9.22 -3.52 10.30
N TYR A 39 -9.87 -3.27 11.43
CA TYR A 39 -10.64 -2.04 11.69
C TYR A 39 -11.89 -1.84 10.80
N GLY A 40 -12.43 -2.90 10.21
CA GLY A 40 -13.72 -2.84 9.50
C GLY A 40 -13.67 -2.27 8.08
N LYS A 41 -12.48 -1.95 7.53
CA LYS A 41 -12.35 -1.45 6.15
C LYS A 41 -12.41 -2.58 5.13
N SER A 42 -13.20 -2.40 4.08
CA SER A 42 -13.21 -3.24 2.89
C SER A 42 -11.92 -3.07 2.08
N LEU A 43 -11.63 -4.02 1.20
CA LEU A 43 -10.48 -3.94 0.30
C LEU A 43 -10.52 -2.68 -0.59
N ASN A 44 -11.71 -2.32 -1.10
CA ASN A 44 -11.87 -1.16 -1.97
C ASN A 44 -11.62 0.16 -1.24
N GLU A 45 -12.05 0.27 0.02
CA GLU A 45 -11.75 1.45 0.85
C GLU A 45 -10.24 1.57 1.12
N CYS A 46 -9.56 0.46 1.42
CA CYS A 46 -8.11 0.47 1.58
C CYS A 46 -7.39 0.91 0.29
N ILE A 47 -7.83 0.41 -0.88
CA ILE A 47 -7.25 0.80 -2.18
C ILE A 47 -7.47 2.28 -2.44
N ALA A 48 -8.70 2.78 -2.26
CA ALA A 48 -9.04 4.18 -2.48
C ALA A 48 -8.22 5.14 -1.60
N GLU A 49 -7.96 4.77 -0.35
CA GLU A 49 -7.12 5.57 0.55
C GLU A 49 -5.64 5.59 0.13
N ILE A 50 -5.12 4.46 -0.38
CA ILE A 50 -3.77 4.41 -0.95
C ILE A 50 -3.71 5.29 -2.21
N GLU A 51 -4.67 5.16 -3.12
CA GLU A 51 -4.74 5.96 -4.36
C GLU A 51 -4.88 7.46 -4.09
N ALA A 52 -5.57 7.84 -3.02
CA ALA A 52 -5.72 9.23 -2.60
C ALA A 52 -4.44 9.83 -1.99
N THR A 53 -3.43 9.02 -1.68
CA THR A 53 -2.16 9.51 -1.10
C THR A 53 -1.33 10.24 -2.16
N GLU A 54 -0.95 11.49 -1.86
CA GLU A 54 -0.13 12.31 -2.75
C GLU A 54 1.14 11.55 -3.20
N GLY A 55 1.37 11.49 -4.52
CA GLY A 55 2.52 10.81 -5.12
C GLY A 55 2.27 9.35 -5.50
N VAL A 56 1.15 8.75 -5.07
CA VAL A 56 0.68 7.47 -5.62
C VAL A 56 0.09 7.72 -7.01
N ARG A 57 0.56 6.95 -8.01
CA ARG A 57 0.08 7.05 -9.40
C ARG A 57 -0.91 5.94 -9.75
N ASN A 58 -0.54 4.71 -9.44
CA ASN A 58 -1.31 3.51 -9.75
C ASN A 58 -1.18 2.53 -8.58
N VAL A 59 -2.26 1.79 -8.31
CA VAL A 59 -2.28 0.70 -7.32
C VAL A 59 -2.68 -0.59 -8.03
N TYR A 60 -1.90 -1.65 -7.81
CA TYR A 60 -2.14 -2.97 -8.41
C TYR A 60 -2.38 -4.00 -7.29
N PRO A 61 -3.63 -4.18 -6.86
CA PRO A 61 -3.93 -5.10 -5.78
C PRO A 61 -3.75 -6.56 -6.21
N SER A 62 -3.12 -7.37 -5.36
CA SER A 62 -3.07 -8.83 -5.49
C SER A 62 -3.71 -9.46 -4.26
N ILE A 63 -4.70 -10.32 -4.46
CA ILE A 63 -5.45 -10.98 -3.38
C ILE A 63 -4.78 -12.30 -3.06
N VAL A 64 -4.25 -12.41 -1.84
CA VAL A 64 -3.67 -13.66 -1.33
C VAL A 64 -4.79 -14.59 -0.87
N ASN A 65 -5.04 -15.66 -1.63
CA ASN A 65 -6.07 -16.66 -1.31
C ASN A 65 -5.59 -17.76 -0.37
N SER A 66 -4.30 -18.09 -0.41
CA SER A 66 -3.67 -19.11 0.44
C SER A 66 -2.19 -18.80 0.65
N THR A 67 -1.67 -19.20 1.80
CA THR A 67 -0.23 -19.15 2.09
C THR A 67 0.35 -20.55 1.92
N LEU A 68 1.31 -20.69 1.02
CA LEU A 68 2.08 -21.91 0.84
C LEU A 68 3.31 -21.87 1.76
N LYS A 69 3.79 -23.05 2.15
CA LYS A 69 5.03 -23.22 2.94
C LYS A 69 6.15 -23.71 2.06
#